data_AF-A0A953PRN0-F1
#
_entry.id   AF-A0A953PRN0-F1
#
_cell.length_a   1.000
_cell.length_b   1.000
_cell.length_c   1.000
_cell.angle_alpha   90.00
_cell.angle_beta   90.00
_cell.angle_gamma   90.00
#
_symmetry.space_group_name_H-M   'P 1'
#
loop_
_entity.id
_entity.type
_entity.pdbx_description
1 polymer ?
#
loop_
_entity_poly.entity_id
_entity_poly.type
_entity_poly.pdbx_seq_one_letter_code
_entity_poly.pdbx_strand_id
1 'polypeptide(L)'
;MKISVDPVIASRIKSAWGKLPADQQARITPLLMKGHQQAVAASQARVAPRTDGSIGHALPLAFSAISDDRDGVVNNLDAGIIIDVDGGGEIWGTGKYQQLDPGWLEAFAEWLEHFILGKSSFSTTPATIPIPDDVQIGLAGDWGTGDWRSTANPAPSTDVRTHLAFLQPQLTIHLGDVYYAGTGNEEEHLLLNLWPRGSLGSLALNSNHEMYSGGGAYFKAISNPPFAQQNGCSYFALENSNWVIVGLDSAFYSSEEKLYREGALFPSQGPQVQVDFLKVQVAKGKKIIVLTHHNGLVQDGTSQTDLWSQVMSAFPPDTAPAYWYWGHVHAGVVYQPQKNGAATVLCRCCGHGGLPCGQASEMTNKQSTVLWYENRLAHDPDIPQRILNGFAMIYLAGPKIDEVFYDENGGAAWP
;
A
#
# COMPACT_ATOMS: atom_id res chain seq x y z
N MET A 1 19.91 20.89 12.73
CA MET A 1 18.74 21.65 12.24
C MET A 1 17.51 20.95 12.78
N LYS A 2 16.48 21.67 13.22
CA LYS A 2 15.21 21.06 13.64
C LYS A 2 14.36 20.76 12.41
N ILE A 3 13.45 19.79 12.52
CA ILE A 3 12.37 19.69 11.53
C ILE A 3 11.44 20.90 11.65
N SER A 4 10.70 21.18 10.59
CA SER A 4 9.69 22.24 10.57
C SER A 4 8.47 21.77 9.80
N VAL A 5 7.30 22.24 10.20
CA VAL A 5 6.09 22.10 9.40
C VAL A 5 6.09 23.19 8.32
N ASP A 6 5.84 22.80 7.07
CA ASP A 6 5.65 23.77 5.98
C ASP A 6 4.46 24.70 6.31
N PRO A 7 4.66 26.03 6.32
CA PRO A 7 3.59 26.97 6.68
C PRO A 7 2.39 26.94 5.72
N VAL A 8 2.59 26.57 4.45
CA VAL A 8 1.52 26.39 3.47
C VAL A 8 0.68 25.18 3.84
N ILE A 9 1.32 24.04 4.13
CA ILE A 9 0.62 22.82 4.55
C ILE A 9 -0.12 23.05 5.88
N ALA A 10 0.51 23.70 6.87
CA ALA A 10 -0.15 24.04 8.13
C ALA A 10 -1.39 24.92 7.92
N SER A 11 -1.30 25.91 7.02
CA SER A 11 -2.43 26.78 6.68
C SER A 11 -3.57 26.01 6.02
N ARG A 12 -3.26 25.07 5.11
CA ARG A 12 -4.25 24.18 4.48
C ARG A 12 -4.97 23.34 5.52
N ILE A 13 -4.22 22.65 6.38
CA ILE A 13 -4.75 21.81 7.46
C ILE A 13 -5.70 22.61 8.35
N LYS A 14 -5.28 23.78 8.84
CA LYS A 14 -6.13 24.61 9.70
C LYS A 14 -7.40 25.10 9.00
N SER A 15 -7.28 25.48 7.71
CA SER A 15 -8.42 25.92 6.92
C SER A 15 -9.43 24.79 6.70
N ALA A 16 -8.95 23.60 6.32
CA ALA A 16 -9.80 22.43 6.10
C ALA A 16 -10.43 21.95 7.42
N TRP A 17 -9.63 21.82 8.48
CA TRP A 17 -10.11 21.46 9.82
C TRP A 17 -11.21 22.41 10.30
N GLY A 18 -10.99 23.73 10.19
CA GLY A 18 -11.97 24.74 10.59
C GLY A 18 -13.28 24.75 9.77
N LYS A 19 -13.28 24.16 8.57
CA LYS A 19 -14.48 24.00 7.72
C LYS A 19 -15.26 22.73 8.01
N LEU A 20 -14.66 21.73 8.66
CA LEU A 20 -15.36 20.50 9.02
C LEU A 20 -16.48 20.78 10.04
N PRO A 21 -17.65 20.14 9.90
CA PRO A 21 -18.69 20.15 10.93
C PRO A 21 -18.16 19.69 12.30
N ALA A 22 -18.68 20.28 13.38
CA ALA A 22 -18.21 20.00 14.74
C ALA A 22 -18.35 18.53 15.15
N ASP A 23 -19.40 17.84 14.68
CA ASP A 23 -19.60 16.42 14.90
C ASP A 23 -18.56 15.57 14.15
N GLN A 24 -18.15 15.99 12.95
CA GLN A 24 -17.09 15.31 12.19
C GLN A 24 -15.72 15.52 12.83
N GLN A 25 -15.41 16.75 13.26
CA GLN A 25 -14.20 17.00 14.06
C GLN A 25 -14.19 16.13 15.32
N ALA A 26 -15.32 15.98 16.01
CA ALA A 26 -15.41 15.14 17.21
C ALA A 26 -15.17 13.65 16.93
N ARG A 27 -15.56 13.14 15.75
CA ARG A 27 -15.27 11.75 15.35
C ARG A 27 -13.80 11.52 14.97
N ILE A 28 -13.15 12.51 14.35
CA ILE A 28 -11.73 12.42 13.94
C ILE A 28 -10.77 12.68 15.11
N THR A 29 -11.14 13.55 16.04
CA THR A 29 -10.27 14.00 17.15
C THR A 29 -9.63 12.86 17.95
N PRO A 30 -10.33 11.78 18.34
CA PRO A 30 -9.71 10.66 19.06
C PRO A 30 -8.57 10.02 18.27
N LEU A 31 -8.74 9.84 16.96
CA LEU A 31 -7.74 9.24 16.08
C LEU A 31 -6.52 10.16 15.92
N LEU A 32 -6.77 11.45 15.67
CA LEU A 32 -5.75 12.50 15.63
C LEU A 32 -4.92 12.54 16.93
N MET A 33 -5.60 12.49 18.08
CA MET A 33 -4.94 12.60 19.37
C MET A 33 -4.12 11.37 19.73
N LYS A 34 -4.57 10.20 19.29
CA LYS A 34 -3.81 8.95 19.45
C LYS A 34 -2.52 8.97 18.63
N GLY A 35 -2.55 9.46 17.39
CA GLY A 35 -1.32 9.66 16.59
C GLY A 35 -0.38 10.69 17.23
N HIS A 36 -0.91 11.82 17.67
CA HIS A 36 -0.13 12.82 18.40
C HIS A 36 0.53 12.26 19.66
N GLN A 37 -0.19 11.47 20.48
CA GLN A 37 0.38 10.82 21.66
C GLN A 37 1.55 9.90 21.33
N GLN A 38 1.49 9.19 20.20
CA GLN A 38 2.62 8.39 19.72
C GLN A 38 3.83 9.27 19.36
N ALA A 39 3.63 10.41 18.68
CA ALA A 39 4.71 11.35 18.38
C ALA A 39 5.33 11.96 19.66
N VAL A 40 4.51 12.31 20.65
CA VAL A 40 4.97 12.76 21.97
C VAL A 40 5.82 11.68 22.64
N ALA A 41 5.33 10.44 22.69
CA ALA A 41 6.05 9.34 23.29
C ALA A 41 7.39 9.09 22.58
N ALA A 42 7.41 9.05 21.25
CA ALA A 42 8.62 8.86 20.46
C ALA A 42 9.64 9.99 20.68
N SER A 43 9.18 11.24 20.64
CA SER A 43 10.05 12.42 20.79
C SER A 43 10.66 12.54 22.19
N GLN A 44 9.92 12.16 23.24
CA GLN A 44 10.37 12.27 24.63
C GLN A 44 11.16 11.04 25.10
N ALA A 45 10.59 9.84 24.89
CA ALA A 45 11.17 8.59 25.39
C ALA A 45 12.31 8.07 24.50
N ARG A 46 12.40 8.56 23.26
CA ARG A 46 13.35 8.08 22.24
C ARG A 46 13.24 6.57 21.99
N VAL A 47 12.01 6.07 21.98
CA VAL A 47 11.65 4.68 21.70
C VAL A 47 10.41 4.67 20.82
N ALA A 48 10.32 3.73 19.88
CA ALA A 48 9.14 3.59 19.04
C ALA A 48 7.92 3.20 19.91
N PRO A 49 6.77 3.87 19.75
CA PRO A 49 5.50 3.42 20.31
C PRO A 49 5.16 2.00 19.86
N ARG A 50 4.26 1.33 20.59
CA ARG A 50 3.72 0.05 20.13
C ARG A 50 2.99 0.23 18.80
N THR A 51 3.15 -0.76 17.92
CA THR A 51 2.46 -0.84 16.64
C THR A 51 0.97 -0.67 16.83
N ASP A 52 0.37 0.16 15.98
CA ASP A 52 -1.06 0.36 15.99
C ASP A 52 -1.58 0.52 14.56
N GLY A 53 -2.18 -0.55 14.03
CA GLY A 53 -2.73 -0.58 12.67
C GLY A 53 -3.87 0.40 12.41
N SER A 54 -4.36 1.14 13.42
CA SER A 54 -5.30 2.26 13.20
C SER A 54 -4.61 3.60 12.95
N ILE A 55 -3.34 3.76 13.35
CA ILE A 55 -2.61 5.03 13.19
C ILE A 55 -1.76 5.00 11.93
N GLY A 56 -2.13 5.80 10.93
CA GLY A 56 -1.36 5.98 9.69
C GLY A 56 -0.32 7.09 9.81
N HIS A 57 0.60 7.15 8.85
CA HIS A 57 1.72 8.10 8.82
C HIS A 57 1.30 9.58 8.83
N ALA A 58 0.08 9.89 8.37
CA ALA A 58 -0.46 11.25 8.32
C ALA A 58 -0.78 11.87 9.70
N LEU A 59 -0.92 11.05 10.75
CA LEU A 59 -1.47 11.47 12.05
C LEU A 59 -0.44 11.98 13.09
N PRO A 60 0.78 11.43 13.21
CA PRO A 60 1.72 11.77 14.29
C PRO A 60 1.95 13.27 14.49
N LEU A 61 2.15 14.03 13.41
CA LEU A 61 2.47 15.47 13.47
C LEU A 61 1.26 16.38 13.21
N ALA A 62 0.09 15.82 12.89
CA ALA A 62 -1.08 16.58 12.46
C ALA A 62 -1.58 17.56 13.53
N PHE A 63 -1.58 17.15 14.81
CA PHE A 63 -1.99 18.04 15.90
C PHE A 63 -1.01 19.21 16.10
N SER A 64 0.29 18.96 15.96
CA SER A 64 1.31 20.01 16.03
C SER A 64 1.11 21.02 14.89
N ALA A 65 0.75 20.57 13.69
CA ALA A 65 0.40 21.45 12.57
C ALA A 65 -0.86 22.30 12.85
N ILE A 66 -1.90 21.72 13.46
CA ILE A 66 -3.13 22.44 13.85
C ILE A 66 -2.85 23.48 14.95
N SER A 67 -2.01 23.13 15.92
CA SER A 67 -1.83 23.90 17.15
C SER A 67 -0.68 24.92 17.12
N ASP A 68 0.02 25.08 16.00
CA ASP A 68 1.27 25.85 15.91
C ASP A 68 2.39 25.32 16.81
N ASP A 69 2.50 23.99 16.87
CA ASP A 69 3.47 23.26 17.70
C ASP A 69 3.49 23.73 19.17
N ARG A 70 2.32 24.08 19.73
CA ARG A 70 2.20 24.49 21.15
C ARG A 70 2.55 23.37 22.14
N ASP A 71 2.47 22.14 21.66
CA ASP A 71 2.93 20.90 22.28
C ASP A 71 4.47 20.73 22.22
N GLY A 72 5.15 21.45 21.33
CA GLY A 72 6.60 21.45 21.19
C GLY A 72 7.19 20.16 20.62
N VAL A 73 6.38 19.30 20.01
CA VAL A 73 6.85 18.02 19.46
C VAL A 73 7.82 18.26 18.30
N VAL A 74 7.44 19.12 17.35
CA VAL A 74 8.22 19.41 16.14
C VAL A 74 9.51 20.13 16.51
N ASN A 75 9.43 21.18 17.34
CA ASN A 75 10.59 21.98 17.75
C ASN A 75 11.64 21.18 18.54
N ASN A 76 11.26 20.06 19.17
CA ASN A 76 12.19 19.20 19.91
C ASN A 76 12.89 18.16 19.03
N LEU A 77 12.40 17.90 17.82
CA LEU A 77 12.94 16.88 16.92
C LEU A 77 14.00 17.48 15.97
N ASP A 78 15.20 16.90 16.01
CA ASP A 78 16.24 17.22 15.03
C ASP A 78 15.95 16.55 13.68
N ALA A 79 16.35 17.19 12.58
CA ALA A 79 16.24 16.64 11.24
C ALA A 79 17.25 15.50 11.03
N GLY A 80 16.81 14.44 10.34
CA GLY A 80 17.63 13.28 10.00
C GLY A 80 17.92 12.34 11.17
N ILE A 81 17.16 12.40 12.25
CA ILE A 81 17.32 11.46 13.36
C ILE A 81 16.53 10.19 13.08
N ILE A 82 17.07 9.08 13.56
CA ILE A 82 16.36 7.82 13.69
C ILE A 82 16.26 7.52 15.18
N ILE A 83 15.03 7.27 15.64
CA ILE A 83 14.72 6.98 17.04
C ILE A 83 14.78 5.48 17.25
N ASP A 84 13.94 4.73 16.54
CA ASP A 84 13.76 3.29 16.76
C ASP A 84 12.93 2.67 15.60
N VAL A 85 12.72 1.36 15.63
CA VAL A 85 11.82 0.63 14.71
C VAL A 85 10.71 -0.03 15.54
N ASP A 86 9.45 0.14 15.16
CA ASP A 86 8.34 -0.51 15.89
C ASP A 86 8.16 -2.00 15.55
N GLY A 87 7.15 -2.62 16.17
CA GLY A 87 6.84 -4.02 15.95
C GLY A 87 6.43 -4.35 14.50
N GLY A 88 5.80 -3.40 13.82
CA GLY A 88 5.38 -3.49 12.43
C GLY A 88 6.52 -3.25 11.43
N GLY A 89 7.68 -2.76 11.89
CA GLY A 89 8.83 -2.45 11.03
C GLY A 89 8.87 -1.00 10.58
N GLU A 90 8.01 -0.12 11.08
CA GLU A 90 8.08 1.30 10.73
C GLU A 90 9.28 1.96 11.39
N ILE A 91 10.04 2.74 10.63
CA ILE A 91 11.17 3.50 11.15
C ILE A 91 10.64 4.79 11.76
N TRP A 92 10.72 4.90 13.08
CA TRP A 92 10.40 6.13 13.81
C TRP A 92 11.59 7.08 13.71
N GLY A 93 11.51 8.04 12.80
CA GLY A 93 12.54 9.03 12.57
C GLY A 93 12.03 10.19 11.72
N THR A 94 12.87 11.19 11.49
CA THR A 94 12.51 12.44 10.78
C THR A 94 13.04 12.51 9.35
N GLY A 95 13.67 11.44 8.85
CA GLY A 95 14.05 11.30 7.47
C GLY A 95 12.85 11.12 6.55
N LYS A 96 13.04 11.32 5.25
CA LYS A 96 11.98 11.20 4.25
C LYS A 96 11.31 9.82 4.30
N TYR A 97 9.98 9.80 4.31
CA TYR A 97 9.09 8.64 4.47
C TYR A 97 9.20 7.87 5.80
N GLN A 98 9.96 8.36 6.78
CA GLN A 98 9.94 7.81 8.14
C GLN A 98 8.72 8.34 8.92
N GLN A 99 8.37 7.73 10.05
CA GLN A 99 7.11 7.99 10.75
C GLN A 99 6.91 9.45 11.21
N LEU A 100 7.99 10.20 11.41
CA LEU A 100 7.97 11.61 11.83
C LEU A 100 8.46 12.55 10.72
N ASP A 101 8.39 12.12 9.46
CA ASP A 101 8.58 12.97 8.30
C ASP A 101 7.47 14.03 8.24
N PRO A 102 7.78 15.35 8.28
CA PRO A 102 6.78 16.40 8.09
C PRO A 102 6.04 16.33 6.75
N GLY A 103 6.60 15.66 5.73
CA GLY A 103 5.94 15.44 4.44
C GLY A 103 4.60 14.70 4.53
N TRP A 104 4.40 13.86 5.56
CA TRP A 104 3.12 13.19 5.80
C TRP A 104 1.96 14.14 6.11
N LEU A 105 2.25 15.40 6.46
CA LEU A 105 1.22 16.42 6.65
C LEU A 105 0.52 16.80 5.33
N GLU A 106 1.14 16.55 4.17
CA GLU A 106 0.48 16.68 2.88
C GLU A 106 -0.67 15.67 2.77
N ALA A 107 -0.45 14.40 3.15
CA ALA A 107 -1.49 13.38 3.21
C ALA A 107 -2.63 13.76 4.15
N PHE A 108 -2.30 14.34 5.31
CA PHE A 108 -3.32 14.81 6.24
C PHE A 108 -4.11 16.01 5.69
N ALA A 109 -3.44 16.95 5.01
CA ALA A 109 -4.09 18.10 4.38
C ALA A 109 -5.06 17.66 3.28
N GLU A 110 -4.61 16.83 2.35
CA GLU A 110 -5.42 16.26 1.27
C GLU A 110 -6.62 15.51 1.82
N TRP A 111 -6.42 14.63 2.83
CA TRP A 111 -7.51 13.90 3.46
C TRP A 111 -8.56 14.81 4.13
N LEU A 112 -8.15 15.89 4.79
CA LEU A 112 -9.09 16.86 5.36
C LEU A 112 -9.84 17.65 4.28
N GLU A 113 -9.15 18.07 3.23
CA GLU A 113 -9.74 18.77 2.09
C GLU A 113 -10.71 17.86 1.34
N HIS A 114 -10.42 16.56 1.30
CA HIS A 114 -11.24 15.56 0.66
C HIS A 114 -12.65 15.44 1.22
N PHE A 115 -12.81 15.54 2.54
CA PHE A 115 -14.15 15.58 3.16
C PHE A 115 -15.04 16.72 2.63
N ILE A 116 -14.43 17.77 2.09
CA ILE A 116 -15.12 18.95 1.54
C ILE A 116 -15.33 18.79 0.02
N LEU A 117 -14.32 18.27 -0.69
CA LEU A 117 -14.30 18.16 -2.14
C LEU A 117 -15.04 16.92 -2.68
N GLY A 118 -15.11 15.85 -1.87
CA GLY A 118 -15.69 14.56 -2.22
C GLY A 118 -14.80 13.72 -3.13
N LYS A 119 -15.17 12.43 -3.30
CA LYS A 119 -14.45 11.47 -4.15
C LYS A 119 -15.00 11.33 -5.54
N SER A 120 -14.12 10.85 -6.41
CA SER A 120 -14.46 10.44 -7.76
C SER A 120 -15.56 9.38 -7.76
N SER A 121 -16.31 9.31 -8.86
CA SER A 121 -17.32 8.27 -9.03
C SER A 121 -16.68 6.89 -9.23
N PHE A 122 -17.30 5.85 -8.66
CA PHE A 122 -16.86 4.49 -8.87
C PHE A 122 -17.26 4.00 -10.26
N SER A 123 -16.28 3.64 -11.09
CA SER A 123 -16.54 3.00 -12.39
C SER A 123 -16.94 1.54 -12.19
N THR A 124 -17.99 1.09 -12.86
CA THR A 124 -18.50 -0.30 -12.76
C THR A 124 -18.32 -1.12 -14.04
N THR A 125 -17.44 -0.67 -14.93
CA THR A 125 -17.16 -1.29 -16.23
C THR A 125 -15.74 -1.87 -16.27
N PRO A 126 -15.47 -2.96 -15.55
CA PRO A 126 -14.14 -3.55 -15.47
C PRO A 126 -13.73 -4.17 -16.81
N ALA A 127 -12.43 -4.07 -17.11
CA ALA A 127 -11.85 -4.79 -18.24
C ALA A 127 -11.64 -6.27 -17.90
N THR A 128 -11.87 -7.16 -18.87
CA THR A 128 -11.35 -8.53 -18.86
C THR A 128 -10.41 -8.66 -20.06
N ILE A 129 -9.11 -8.77 -19.78
CA ILE A 129 -8.05 -8.67 -20.77
C ILE A 129 -7.48 -10.08 -21.03
N PRO A 130 -7.44 -10.55 -22.28
CA PRO A 130 -6.80 -11.81 -22.60
C PRO A 130 -5.28 -11.69 -22.46
N ILE A 131 -4.65 -12.70 -21.85
CA ILE A 131 -3.19 -12.81 -21.73
C ILE A 131 -2.72 -14.16 -22.29
N PRO A 132 -1.43 -14.30 -22.66
CA PRO A 132 -0.89 -15.59 -23.08
C PRO A 132 -0.94 -16.64 -21.96
N ASP A 133 -0.93 -17.93 -22.35
CA ASP A 133 -0.78 -19.04 -21.40
C ASP A 133 0.62 -19.06 -20.74
N ASP A 134 1.62 -18.55 -21.46
CA ASP A 134 2.98 -18.35 -20.98
C ASP A 134 3.27 -16.85 -20.81
N VAL A 135 3.31 -16.36 -19.57
CA VAL A 135 3.41 -14.92 -19.29
C VAL A 135 4.15 -14.65 -17.98
N GLN A 136 5.08 -13.70 -18.01
CA GLN A 136 5.81 -13.19 -16.85
C GLN A 136 5.22 -11.85 -16.41
N ILE A 137 4.98 -11.73 -15.12
CA ILE A 137 4.26 -10.62 -14.49
C ILE A 137 5.10 -10.12 -13.31
N GLY A 138 5.45 -8.84 -13.32
CA GLY A 138 6.08 -8.17 -12.18
C GLY A 138 5.05 -7.46 -11.30
N LEU A 139 5.15 -7.61 -9.98
CA LEU A 139 4.29 -6.98 -8.98
C LEU A 139 5.13 -6.15 -8.01
N ALA A 140 4.73 -4.91 -7.77
CA ALA A 140 5.27 -4.11 -6.66
C ALA A 140 4.17 -3.21 -6.09
N GLY A 141 4.00 -3.22 -4.77
CA GLY A 141 3.16 -2.28 -4.03
C GLY A 141 4.00 -1.27 -3.27
N ASP A 142 3.37 -0.16 -2.89
CA ASP A 142 3.95 0.81 -1.96
C ASP A 142 5.30 1.34 -2.51
N TRP A 143 5.34 1.47 -3.85
CA TRP A 143 6.54 1.75 -4.63
C TRP A 143 6.64 3.21 -5.05
N GLY A 144 5.51 3.93 -5.14
CA GLY A 144 5.40 5.28 -5.70
C GLY A 144 6.00 6.39 -4.82
N THR A 145 7.24 6.22 -4.36
CA THR A 145 8.03 7.19 -3.57
C THR A 145 8.97 8.04 -4.45
N GLY A 146 9.21 7.58 -5.68
CA GLY A 146 10.09 8.20 -6.66
C GLY A 146 11.58 8.26 -6.27
N ASP A 147 12.36 8.98 -7.09
CA ASP A 147 13.83 9.02 -6.97
C ASP A 147 14.27 10.09 -5.95
N TRP A 148 13.99 9.85 -4.66
CA TRP A 148 14.15 10.86 -3.60
C TRP A 148 15.53 10.92 -2.95
N ARG A 149 16.46 10.03 -3.31
CA ARG A 149 17.85 10.05 -2.87
C ARG A 149 18.81 10.40 -4.02
N SER A 150 20.12 10.26 -3.77
CA SER A 150 21.17 10.61 -4.74
C SER A 150 21.53 9.44 -5.66
N THR A 151 22.15 9.71 -6.80
CA THR A 151 22.62 8.63 -7.71
C THR A 151 23.64 7.68 -7.06
N ALA A 152 24.40 8.13 -6.05
CA ALA A 152 25.38 7.30 -5.34
C ALA A 152 24.78 6.44 -4.22
N ASN A 153 23.54 6.74 -3.81
CA ASN A 153 22.75 6.00 -2.83
C ASN A 153 21.28 6.15 -3.25
N PRO A 154 20.84 5.42 -4.29
CA PRO A 154 19.52 5.59 -4.90
C PRO A 154 18.39 5.34 -3.92
N ALA A 155 17.19 5.82 -4.26
CA ALA A 155 16.01 5.46 -3.48
C ALA A 155 15.68 3.97 -3.72
N PRO A 156 15.11 3.26 -2.73
CA PRO A 156 14.74 1.86 -2.91
C PRO A 156 13.84 1.59 -4.13
N SER A 157 12.91 2.51 -4.39
CA SER A 157 12.03 2.46 -5.57
C SER A 157 12.80 2.59 -6.90
N THR A 158 13.87 3.37 -6.94
CA THR A 158 14.78 3.47 -8.09
C THR A 158 15.41 2.12 -8.42
N ASP A 159 15.91 1.43 -7.39
CA ASP A 159 16.60 0.15 -7.52
C ASP A 159 15.61 -0.97 -7.87
N VAL A 160 14.47 -1.05 -7.18
CA VAL A 160 13.36 -1.96 -7.51
C VAL A 160 12.92 -1.79 -8.96
N ARG A 161 12.70 -0.56 -9.45
CA ARG A 161 12.36 -0.30 -10.87
C ARG A 161 13.42 -0.82 -11.81
N THR A 162 14.69 -0.55 -11.51
CA THR A 162 15.82 -0.92 -12.37
C THR A 162 15.88 -2.43 -12.53
N HIS A 163 15.76 -3.18 -11.43
CA HIS A 163 15.81 -4.64 -11.46
C HIS A 163 14.53 -5.27 -12.00
N LEU A 164 13.36 -4.71 -11.71
CA LEU A 164 12.11 -5.18 -12.32
C LEU A 164 12.13 -5.01 -13.84
N ALA A 165 12.61 -3.86 -14.34
CA ALA A 165 12.79 -3.65 -15.78
C ALA A 165 13.83 -4.58 -16.40
N PHE A 166 14.92 -4.88 -15.68
CA PHE A 166 15.96 -5.81 -16.13
C PHE A 166 15.42 -7.22 -16.37
N LEU A 167 14.45 -7.67 -15.58
CA LEU A 167 13.81 -8.98 -15.75
C LEU A 167 12.82 -9.04 -16.93
N GLN A 168 12.57 -7.92 -17.61
CA GLN A 168 11.74 -7.82 -18.82
C GLN A 168 10.35 -8.48 -18.72
N PRO A 169 9.56 -8.21 -17.65
CA PRO A 169 8.22 -8.77 -17.54
C PRO A 169 7.34 -8.36 -18.73
N GLN A 170 6.46 -9.26 -19.19
CA GLN A 170 5.47 -8.90 -20.18
C GLN A 170 4.35 -8.04 -19.60
N LEU A 171 3.96 -8.26 -18.35
CA LEU A 171 2.98 -7.42 -17.64
C LEU A 171 3.57 -6.91 -16.33
N THR A 172 3.17 -5.71 -15.93
CA THR A 172 3.56 -5.15 -14.63
C THR A 172 2.34 -4.62 -13.91
N ILE A 173 2.23 -4.88 -12.61
CA ILE A 173 1.07 -4.48 -11.81
C ILE A 173 1.54 -3.74 -10.56
N HIS A 174 1.14 -2.48 -10.45
CA HIS A 174 1.31 -1.69 -9.24
C HIS A 174 0.22 -2.06 -8.23
N LEU A 175 0.59 -2.48 -7.01
CA LEU A 175 -0.38 -2.89 -5.99
C LEU A 175 -0.93 -1.73 -5.15
N GLY A 176 -0.79 -0.50 -5.65
CA GLY A 176 -1.27 0.73 -5.02
C GLY A 176 -0.20 1.44 -4.21
N ASP A 177 -0.55 2.64 -3.74
CA ASP A 177 0.25 3.56 -2.91
C ASP A 177 1.34 4.34 -3.67
N VAL A 178 0.95 5.53 -4.10
CA VAL A 178 1.77 6.64 -4.59
C VAL A 178 1.79 7.75 -3.53
N TYR A 179 2.99 8.06 -3.04
CA TYR A 179 3.17 8.86 -1.84
C TYR A 179 3.40 10.34 -2.15
N TYR A 180 2.92 11.24 -1.30
CA TYR A 180 2.32 11.02 0.02
C TYR A 180 0.81 10.85 0.01
N ALA A 181 0.09 11.32 -1.01
CA ALA A 181 -1.38 11.41 -0.97
C ALA A 181 -2.03 11.10 -2.34
N GLY A 182 -1.29 10.44 -3.23
CA GLY A 182 -1.71 10.16 -4.60
C GLY A 182 -2.22 11.39 -5.33
N THR A 183 -1.64 12.58 -5.08
CA THR A 183 -2.07 13.81 -5.75
C THR A 183 -1.79 13.71 -7.26
N GLY A 184 -2.41 14.58 -8.06
CA GLY A 184 -2.17 14.61 -9.52
C GLY A 184 -0.70 14.75 -9.90
N ASN A 185 0.07 15.53 -9.13
CA ASN A 185 1.50 15.70 -9.36
C ASN A 185 2.29 14.44 -8.98
N GLU A 186 1.93 13.79 -7.87
CA GLU A 186 2.58 12.55 -7.41
C GLU A 186 2.30 11.39 -8.36
N GLU A 187 1.05 11.19 -8.77
CA GLU A 187 0.66 10.17 -9.76
C GLU A 187 1.39 10.34 -11.09
N GLU A 188 1.53 11.57 -11.57
CA GLU A 188 2.27 11.85 -12.80
C GLU A 188 3.77 11.58 -12.65
N HIS A 189 4.40 12.13 -11.61
CA HIS A 189 5.85 12.16 -11.52
C HIS A 189 6.47 10.96 -10.80
N LEU A 190 5.71 10.28 -9.93
CA LEU A 190 6.21 9.18 -9.12
C LEU A 190 5.70 7.82 -9.61
N LEU A 191 4.57 7.79 -10.33
CA LEU A 191 4.05 6.57 -10.95
C LEU A 191 4.15 6.61 -12.48
N LEU A 192 3.35 7.42 -13.18
CA LEU A 192 3.22 7.37 -14.65
C LEU A 192 4.56 7.52 -15.38
N ASN A 193 5.39 8.46 -14.95
CA ASN A 193 6.68 8.76 -15.59
C ASN A 193 7.78 7.74 -15.26
N LEU A 194 7.64 7.00 -14.17
CA LEU A 194 8.70 6.17 -13.63
C LEU A 194 8.39 4.67 -13.67
N TRP A 195 7.12 4.26 -13.79
CA TRP A 195 6.72 2.87 -13.72
C TRP A 195 7.37 2.02 -14.84
N PRO A 196 8.05 0.92 -14.51
CA PRO A 196 8.70 0.05 -15.49
C PRO A 196 7.66 -0.74 -16.30
N ARG A 197 7.18 -0.16 -17.42
CA ARG A 197 6.15 -0.77 -18.26
C ARG A 197 6.60 -2.13 -18.84
N GLY A 198 5.72 -3.14 -18.73
CA GLY A 198 5.87 -4.43 -19.40
C GLY A 198 5.48 -4.40 -20.88
N SER A 199 5.97 -5.36 -21.68
CA SER A 199 5.78 -5.37 -23.14
C SER A 199 4.31 -5.48 -23.59
N LEU A 200 3.45 -6.09 -22.79
CA LEU A 200 2.00 -6.21 -23.01
C LEU A 200 1.19 -5.11 -22.31
N GLY A 201 1.79 -4.36 -21.38
CA GLY A 201 1.14 -3.28 -20.66
C GLY A 201 1.41 -3.29 -19.16
N SER A 202 0.72 -2.37 -18.48
CA SER A 202 0.75 -2.26 -17.03
C SER A 202 -0.66 -2.10 -16.48
N LEU A 203 -0.86 -2.48 -15.22
CA LEU A 203 -2.08 -2.23 -14.45
C LEU A 203 -1.71 -1.65 -13.08
N ALA A 204 -2.63 -0.98 -12.41
CA ALA A 204 -2.48 -0.44 -11.07
C ALA A 204 -3.75 -0.66 -10.26
N LEU A 205 -3.60 -0.97 -8.99
CA LEU A 205 -4.68 -0.99 -8.01
C LEU A 205 -4.77 0.39 -7.33
N ASN A 206 -5.97 0.71 -6.84
CA ASN A 206 -6.23 1.87 -6.00
C ASN A 206 -5.84 1.58 -4.54
N SER A 207 -5.55 2.61 -3.76
CA SER A 207 -5.03 2.47 -2.39
C SER A 207 -5.57 3.50 -1.40
N ASN A 208 -5.16 3.43 -0.14
CA ASN A 208 -5.49 4.50 0.81
C ASN A 208 -4.83 5.84 0.46
N HIS A 209 -3.57 5.84 -0.01
CA HIS A 209 -2.89 7.09 -0.38
C HIS A 209 -3.55 7.76 -1.59
N GLU A 210 -3.92 7.03 -2.63
CA GLU A 210 -4.71 7.55 -3.75
C GLU A 210 -6.06 8.12 -3.31
N MET A 211 -6.68 7.51 -2.30
CA MET A 211 -7.96 7.95 -1.76
C MET A 211 -7.86 9.17 -0.84
N TYR A 212 -6.67 9.55 -0.34
CA TYR A 212 -6.51 10.81 0.42
C TYR A 212 -6.84 12.04 -0.42
N SER A 213 -6.52 12.03 -1.71
CA SER A 213 -6.93 13.08 -2.66
C SER A 213 -8.25 12.76 -3.40
N GLY A 214 -8.95 11.70 -2.99
CA GLY A 214 -10.25 11.30 -3.55
C GLY A 214 -10.20 10.47 -4.84
N GLY A 215 -9.05 9.91 -5.17
CA GLY A 215 -8.84 8.97 -6.28
C GLY A 215 -8.89 9.60 -7.68
N GLY A 216 -9.18 10.89 -7.83
CA GLY A 216 -9.34 11.51 -9.15
C GLY A 216 -8.07 11.46 -10.00
N ALA A 217 -6.92 11.71 -9.36
CA ALA A 217 -5.62 11.59 -10.00
C ALA A 217 -5.32 10.15 -10.42
N TYR A 218 -5.56 9.18 -9.53
CA TYR A 218 -5.46 7.75 -9.82
C TYR A 218 -6.34 7.32 -11.01
N PHE A 219 -7.64 7.65 -11.02
CA PHE A 219 -8.54 7.28 -12.12
C PHE A 219 -8.11 7.88 -13.46
N LYS A 220 -7.54 9.09 -13.43
CA LYS A 220 -6.90 9.70 -14.60
C LYS A 220 -5.65 8.91 -15.01
N ALA A 221 -4.80 8.52 -14.07
CA ALA A 221 -3.59 7.74 -14.34
C ALA A 221 -3.93 6.39 -15.01
N ILE A 222 -4.89 5.64 -14.49
CA ILE A 222 -5.32 4.34 -15.06
C ILE A 222 -6.13 4.44 -16.37
N SER A 223 -6.41 5.66 -16.81
CA SER A 223 -6.98 5.95 -18.13
C SER A 223 -5.92 6.31 -19.18
N ASN A 224 -4.64 6.40 -18.79
CA ASN A 224 -3.53 6.76 -19.66
C ASN A 224 -2.47 5.65 -19.71
N PRO A 225 -1.63 5.57 -20.76
CA PRO A 225 -0.46 4.70 -20.76
C PRO A 225 0.44 5.01 -19.54
N PRO A 226 1.05 3.97 -18.91
CA PRO A 226 1.06 2.58 -19.34
C PRO A 226 -0.17 1.76 -18.92
N PHE A 227 -1.09 2.33 -18.14
CA PHE A 227 -2.20 1.65 -17.45
C PHE A 227 -3.54 1.62 -18.19
N ALA A 228 -3.60 2.20 -19.39
CA ALA A 228 -4.84 2.40 -20.16
C ALA A 228 -5.68 1.13 -20.41
N GLN A 229 -5.13 -0.07 -20.24
CA GLN A 229 -5.87 -1.34 -20.39
C GLN A 229 -7.01 -1.50 -19.39
N GLN A 230 -6.97 -0.80 -18.25
CA GLN A 230 -8.04 -0.79 -17.25
C GLN A 230 -9.28 0.00 -17.67
N ASN A 231 -9.18 0.82 -18.72
CA ASN A 231 -10.27 1.68 -19.20
C ASN A 231 -10.88 2.54 -18.07
N GLY A 232 -10.04 3.08 -17.18
CA GLY A 232 -10.47 3.92 -16.07
C GLY A 232 -11.26 3.18 -14.96
N CYS A 233 -11.28 1.85 -14.95
CA CYS A 233 -11.88 1.06 -13.88
C CYS A 233 -10.81 0.53 -12.92
N SER A 234 -11.02 0.71 -11.61
CA SER A 234 -10.04 0.36 -10.57
C SER A 234 -9.99 -1.13 -10.23
N TYR A 235 -10.82 -1.94 -10.90
CA TYR A 235 -10.81 -3.40 -10.80
C TYR A 235 -10.89 -4.02 -12.20
N PHE A 236 -10.28 -5.18 -12.38
CA PHE A 236 -10.08 -5.81 -13.69
C PHE A 236 -9.87 -7.32 -13.56
N ALA A 237 -9.89 -8.02 -14.69
CA ALA A 237 -9.43 -9.39 -14.80
C ALA A 237 -8.44 -9.57 -15.96
N LEU A 238 -7.44 -10.41 -15.76
CA LEU A 238 -6.55 -10.94 -16.80
C LEU A 238 -6.83 -12.43 -16.96
N GLU A 239 -6.98 -12.93 -18.18
CA GLU A 239 -7.45 -14.29 -18.42
C GLU A 239 -6.63 -15.01 -19.50
N ASN A 240 -6.19 -16.24 -19.19
CA ASN A 240 -5.69 -17.19 -20.18
C ASN A 240 -6.48 -18.51 -20.10
N SER A 241 -6.02 -19.59 -20.73
CA SER A 241 -6.74 -20.86 -20.77
C SER A 241 -6.86 -21.53 -19.39
N ASN A 242 -5.97 -21.23 -18.45
CA ASN A 242 -5.79 -21.94 -17.18
C ASN A 242 -6.07 -21.08 -15.93
N TRP A 243 -5.88 -19.77 -16.05
CA TRP A 243 -5.88 -18.82 -14.95
C TRP A 243 -6.79 -17.63 -15.24
N VAL A 244 -7.33 -17.07 -14.15
CA VAL A 244 -7.84 -15.69 -14.10
C VAL A 244 -7.17 -14.96 -12.95
N ILE A 245 -6.53 -13.84 -13.24
CA ILE A 245 -6.00 -12.92 -12.23
C ILE A 245 -7.02 -11.81 -12.06
N VAL A 246 -7.47 -11.54 -10.84
CA VAL A 246 -8.50 -10.53 -10.55
C VAL A 246 -7.92 -9.46 -9.64
N GLY A 247 -7.77 -8.25 -10.16
CA GLY A 247 -7.44 -7.07 -9.38
C GLY A 247 -8.70 -6.41 -8.85
N LEU A 248 -8.77 -6.16 -7.54
CA LEU A 248 -9.92 -5.58 -6.85
C LEU A 248 -9.54 -4.26 -6.18
N ASP A 249 -10.46 -3.30 -6.18
CA ASP A 249 -10.33 -2.04 -5.47
C ASP A 249 -10.82 -2.22 -4.03
N SER A 250 -9.86 -2.46 -3.13
CA SER A 250 -10.11 -2.55 -1.69
C SER A 250 -10.16 -1.20 -0.98
N ALA A 251 -9.87 -0.09 -1.66
CA ALA A 251 -9.69 1.22 -1.01
C ALA A 251 -10.91 2.12 -1.17
N PHE A 252 -11.57 2.11 -2.33
CA PHE A 252 -12.64 3.04 -2.65
C PHE A 252 -13.82 3.01 -1.64
N TYR A 253 -14.16 1.82 -1.14
CA TYR A 253 -15.22 1.64 -0.15
C TYR A 253 -14.69 1.51 1.29
N SER A 254 -13.38 1.65 1.50
CA SER A 254 -12.82 1.73 2.85
C SER A 254 -13.35 2.96 3.59
N SER A 255 -13.29 2.90 4.92
CA SER A 255 -13.78 3.98 5.79
C SER A 255 -12.93 5.24 5.62
N GLU A 256 -13.53 6.27 5.06
CA GLU A 256 -12.92 7.60 4.90
C GLU A 256 -12.50 8.20 6.25
N GLU A 257 -13.31 8.04 7.30
CA GLU A 257 -12.98 8.52 8.67
C GLU A 257 -11.81 7.76 9.32
N LYS A 258 -11.41 6.61 8.77
CA LYS A 258 -10.26 5.82 9.19
C LYS A 258 -9.11 5.84 8.18
N LEU A 259 -9.00 6.94 7.41
CA LEU A 259 -7.93 7.13 6.41
C LEU A 259 -7.85 5.98 5.39
N TYR A 260 -9.00 5.41 5.02
CA TYR A 260 -9.11 4.35 4.02
C TYR A 260 -8.26 3.08 4.27
N ARG A 261 -7.79 2.83 5.50
CA ARG A 261 -6.81 1.77 5.79
C ARG A 261 -7.41 0.37 5.98
N GLU A 262 -8.72 0.27 6.14
CA GLU A 262 -9.40 -1.01 6.37
C GLU A 262 -10.11 -1.43 5.07
N GLY A 263 -9.55 -2.41 4.37
CA GLY A 263 -10.03 -2.77 3.03
C GLY A 263 -11.51 -3.17 2.96
N ALA A 264 -12.21 -2.67 1.94
CA ALA A 264 -13.60 -3.04 1.66
C ALA A 264 -13.90 -3.04 0.15
N LEU A 265 -14.61 -4.06 -0.33
CA LEU A 265 -14.99 -4.26 -1.73
C LEU A 265 -16.34 -3.65 -2.09
N PHE A 266 -17.14 -3.29 -1.09
CA PHE A 266 -18.49 -2.76 -1.28
C PHE A 266 -18.89 -1.86 -0.11
N PRO A 267 -19.84 -0.92 -0.31
CA PRO A 267 -20.35 -0.09 0.77
C PRO A 267 -21.17 -0.94 1.75
N SER A 268 -21.18 -0.57 3.03
CA SER A 268 -21.93 -1.29 4.09
C SER A 268 -23.41 -1.52 3.74
N GLN A 269 -24.01 -0.59 2.99
CA GLN A 269 -25.32 -0.70 2.39
C GLN A 269 -25.21 -0.32 0.91
N GLY A 270 -25.31 -1.30 0.02
CA GLY A 270 -25.30 -1.04 -1.41
C GLY A 270 -24.91 -2.27 -2.25
N PRO A 271 -24.74 -2.08 -3.56
CA PRO A 271 -24.45 -3.18 -4.48
C PRO A 271 -23.02 -3.70 -4.28
N GLN A 272 -22.86 -5.02 -4.39
CA GLN A 272 -21.57 -5.70 -4.23
C GLN A 272 -20.90 -5.94 -5.60
N VAL A 273 -20.80 -4.89 -6.42
CA VAL A 273 -20.41 -5.01 -7.84
C VAL A 273 -19.07 -5.71 -8.06
N GLN A 274 -18.10 -5.50 -7.17
CA GLN A 274 -16.78 -6.16 -7.25
C GLN A 274 -16.85 -7.64 -6.88
N VAL A 275 -17.66 -8.00 -5.88
CA VAL A 275 -17.89 -9.39 -5.48
C VAL A 275 -18.65 -10.12 -6.59
N ASP A 276 -19.65 -9.50 -7.19
CA ASP A 276 -20.40 -10.08 -8.31
C ASP A 276 -19.51 -10.25 -9.55
N PHE A 277 -18.63 -9.28 -9.82
CA PHE A 277 -17.59 -9.45 -10.84
C PHE A 277 -16.66 -10.63 -10.54
N LEU A 278 -16.18 -10.77 -9.30
CA LEU A 278 -15.35 -11.89 -8.89
C LEU A 278 -16.09 -13.24 -9.02
N LYS A 279 -17.37 -13.32 -8.66
CA LYS A 279 -18.21 -14.52 -8.88
C LYS A 279 -18.26 -14.91 -10.35
N VAL A 280 -18.39 -13.94 -11.26
CA VAL A 280 -18.36 -14.19 -12.71
C VAL A 280 -17.01 -14.78 -13.13
N GLN A 281 -15.89 -14.30 -12.59
CA GLN A 281 -14.57 -14.85 -12.88
C GLN A 281 -14.40 -16.27 -12.30
N VAL A 282 -14.85 -16.51 -11.07
CA VAL A 282 -14.83 -17.82 -10.41
C VAL A 282 -15.65 -18.86 -11.19
N ALA A 283 -16.81 -18.46 -11.70
CA ALA A 283 -17.70 -19.34 -12.48
C ALA A 283 -17.08 -19.86 -13.78
N LYS A 284 -15.96 -19.29 -14.24
CA LYS A 284 -15.21 -19.80 -15.40
C LYS A 284 -14.50 -21.13 -15.14
N GLY A 285 -14.41 -21.57 -13.88
CA GLY A 285 -13.81 -22.87 -13.51
C GLY A 285 -12.29 -22.94 -13.68
N LYS A 286 -11.64 -21.78 -13.86
CA LYS A 286 -10.18 -21.61 -13.94
C LYS A 286 -9.60 -21.36 -12.55
N LYS A 287 -8.28 -21.49 -12.40
CA LYS A 287 -7.62 -21.12 -11.15
C LYS A 287 -7.58 -19.61 -11.00
N ILE A 288 -7.84 -19.13 -9.78
CA ILE A 288 -7.92 -17.69 -9.50
C ILE A 288 -6.69 -17.22 -8.74
N ILE A 289 -6.13 -16.09 -9.16
CA ILE A 289 -5.21 -15.26 -8.38
C ILE A 289 -5.96 -13.97 -8.04
N VAL A 290 -5.98 -13.56 -6.78
CA VAL A 290 -6.57 -12.28 -6.34
C VAL A 290 -5.46 -11.28 -6.04
N LEU A 291 -5.65 -10.03 -6.46
CA LEU A 291 -4.79 -8.89 -6.12
C LEU A 291 -5.64 -7.82 -5.43
N THR A 292 -5.18 -7.32 -4.29
CA THR A 292 -5.77 -6.17 -3.58
C THR A 292 -4.67 -5.22 -3.14
N HIS A 293 -5.00 -3.97 -2.78
CA HIS A 293 -4.04 -3.14 -2.06
C HIS A 293 -3.99 -3.57 -0.58
N HIS A 294 -5.14 -3.57 0.10
CA HIS A 294 -5.26 -3.97 1.50
C HIS A 294 -5.10 -5.48 1.72
N ASN A 295 -4.63 -5.83 2.92
CA ASN A 295 -4.28 -7.18 3.34
C ASN A 295 -5.51 -8.03 3.73
N GLY A 296 -5.49 -9.30 3.34
CA GLY A 296 -6.47 -10.31 3.77
C GLY A 296 -6.18 -10.92 5.15
N LEU A 297 -4.95 -10.76 5.66
CA LEU A 297 -4.49 -11.25 6.96
C LEU A 297 -3.86 -10.12 7.74
N VAL A 298 -3.96 -10.11 9.07
CA VAL A 298 -3.13 -9.22 9.88
C VAL A 298 -1.64 -9.50 9.62
N GLN A 299 -0.77 -8.52 9.88
CA GLN A 299 0.63 -8.54 9.44
C GLN A 299 1.40 -9.81 9.79
N ASP A 300 1.19 -10.39 10.98
CA ASP A 300 1.86 -11.62 11.43
C ASP A 300 1.17 -12.92 10.99
N GLY A 301 0.09 -12.82 10.20
CA GLY A 301 -0.65 -13.94 9.64
C GLY A 301 -1.51 -14.73 10.64
N THR A 302 -1.69 -14.24 11.87
CA THR A 302 -2.42 -14.98 12.91
C THR A 302 -3.94 -14.94 12.77
N SER A 303 -4.48 -13.97 12.04
CA SER A 303 -5.92 -13.81 11.83
C SER A 303 -6.24 -13.22 10.46
N GLN A 304 -7.47 -13.47 10.02
CA GLN A 304 -8.05 -12.95 8.79
C GLN A 304 -8.71 -11.59 9.06
N THR A 305 -8.60 -10.67 8.09
CA THR A 305 -9.27 -9.37 8.14
C THR A 305 -10.71 -9.47 7.63
N ASP A 306 -11.51 -8.42 7.78
CA ASP A 306 -12.86 -8.38 7.21
C ASP A 306 -12.84 -8.53 5.68
N LEU A 307 -11.79 -8.01 5.01
CA LEU A 307 -11.60 -8.15 3.56
C LEU A 307 -11.52 -9.62 3.13
N TRP A 308 -10.94 -10.50 3.96
CA TRP A 308 -10.92 -11.94 3.72
C TRP A 308 -12.33 -12.48 3.49
N SER A 309 -13.24 -12.18 4.41
CA SER A 309 -14.62 -12.65 4.34
C SER A 309 -15.33 -12.15 3.07
N GLN A 310 -15.05 -10.91 2.66
CA GLN A 310 -15.63 -10.31 1.45
C GLN A 310 -15.13 -11.00 0.18
N VAL A 311 -13.83 -11.27 0.07
CA VAL A 311 -13.25 -12.01 -1.06
C VAL A 311 -13.80 -13.44 -1.11
N MET A 312 -13.78 -14.15 0.02
CA MET A 312 -14.24 -15.55 0.08
C MET A 312 -15.74 -15.69 -0.20
N SER A 313 -16.55 -14.64 0.03
CA SER A 313 -17.99 -14.65 -0.31
C SER A 313 -18.29 -14.80 -1.80
N ALA A 314 -17.30 -14.58 -2.67
CA ALA A 314 -17.43 -14.82 -4.11
C ALA A 314 -17.19 -16.28 -4.52
N PHE A 315 -16.70 -17.12 -3.60
CA PHE A 315 -16.33 -18.51 -3.87
C PHE A 315 -17.40 -19.48 -3.35
N PRO A 316 -17.71 -20.56 -4.10
CA PRO A 316 -18.46 -21.69 -3.56
C PRO A 316 -17.85 -22.25 -2.27
N PRO A 317 -18.64 -22.93 -1.41
CA PRO A 317 -18.11 -23.65 -0.26
C PRO A 317 -16.94 -24.56 -0.63
N ASP A 318 -15.93 -24.63 0.25
CA ASP A 318 -14.73 -25.45 0.07
C ASP A 318 -13.87 -25.10 -1.17
N THR A 319 -14.08 -23.91 -1.74
CA THR A 319 -13.25 -23.36 -2.82
C THR A 319 -12.67 -21.99 -2.41
N ALA A 320 -11.59 -21.57 -3.05
CA ALA A 320 -10.88 -20.34 -2.74
C ALA A 320 -9.97 -19.94 -3.91
N PRO A 321 -9.41 -18.73 -3.95
CA PRO A 321 -8.34 -18.43 -4.89
C PRO A 321 -7.10 -19.26 -4.54
N ALA A 322 -6.32 -19.63 -5.56
CA ALA A 322 -5.08 -20.36 -5.35
C ALA A 322 -4.02 -19.46 -4.69
N TYR A 323 -3.97 -18.19 -5.10
CA TYR A 323 -3.05 -17.18 -4.55
C TYR A 323 -3.78 -15.87 -4.28
N TRP A 324 -3.30 -15.13 -3.28
CA TRP A 324 -3.73 -13.77 -2.99
C TRP A 324 -2.51 -12.90 -2.67
N TYR A 325 -2.28 -11.86 -3.48
CA TYR A 325 -1.23 -10.87 -3.32
C TYR A 325 -1.80 -9.52 -2.88
N TRP A 326 -1.08 -8.81 -2.02
CA TRP A 326 -1.43 -7.45 -1.62
C TRP A 326 -0.21 -6.56 -1.32
N GLY A 327 -0.45 -5.25 -1.19
CA GLY A 327 0.52 -4.24 -0.73
C GLY A 327 0.18 -3.77 0.69
N HIS A 328 0.09 -2.45 0.90
CA HIS A 328 -0.40 -1.74 2.11
C HIS A 328 0.45 -1.89 3.37
N VAL A 329 0.73 -3.13 3.75
CA VAL A 329 1.68 -3.42 4.81
C VAL A 329 3.06 -3.34 4.19
N HIS A 330 3.92 -2.48 4.75
CA HIS A 330 5.25 -2.20 4.21
C HIS A 330 6.26 -3.34 4.43
N ALA A 331 5.94 -4.52 3.90
CA ALA A 331 6.69 -5.74 4.10
C ALA A 331 6.64 -6.66 2.87
N GLY A 332 7.71 -7.43 2.69
CA GLY A 332 7.74 -8.61 1.83
C GLY A 332 7.46 -9.83 2.68
N VAL A 333 6.35 -10.53 2.44
CA VAL A 333 5.92 -11.63 3.31
C VAL A 333 5.31 -12.77 2.50
N VAL A 334 5.72 -13.98 2.81
CA VAL A 334 5.09 -15.23 2.37
C VAL A 334 4.47 -15.88 3.61
N TYR A 335 3.15 -15.98 3.63
CA TYR A 335 2.42 -16.57 4.75
C TYR A 335 2.30 -18.08 4.62
N GLN A 336 2.12 -18.74 5.77
CA GLN A 336 1.70 -20.14 5.80
C GLN A 336 0.34 -20.30 5.08
N PRO A 337 0.11 -21.43 4.40
CA PRO A 337 -1.13 -21.66 3.65
C PRO A 337 -2.36 -21.54 4.55
N GLN A 338 -3.28 -20.67 4.14
CA GLN A 338 -4.53 -20.42 4.86
C GLN A 338 -5.63 -21.35 4.35
N LYS A 339 -6.64 -21.61 5.18
CA LYS A 339 -7.77 -22.48 4.82
C LYS A 339 -9.06 -21.69 4.64
N ASN A 340 -9.83 -22.10 3.64
CA ASN A 340 -11.24 -21.73 3.47
C ASN A 340 -12.03 -23.02 3.20
N GLY A 341 -12.57 -23.63 4.27
CA GLY A 341 -13.07 -24.99 4.20
C GLY A 341 -11.95 -25.98 3.81
N ALA A 342 -12.21 -26.84 2.83
CA ALA A 342 -11.19 -27.75 2.30
C ALA A 342 -10.13 -27.08 1.39
N ALA A 343 -10.42 -25.89 0.85
CA ALA A 343 -9.50 -25.18 -0.03
C ALA A 343 -8.35 -24.53 0.73
N THR A 344 -7.26 -24.29 0.01
CA THR A 344 -6.04 -23.66 0.52
C THR A 344 -5.75 -22.40 -0.28
N VAL A 345 -5.39 -21.32 0.41
CA VAL A 345 -5.03 -20.02 -0.19
C VAL A 345 -3.58 -19.71 0.17
N LEU A 346 -2.78 -19.40 -0.85
CA LEU A 346 -1.40 -18.96 -0.69
C LEU A 346 -1.34 -17.43 -0.67
N CYS A 347 -1.07 -16.88 0.51
CA CYS A 347 -1.12 -15.43 0.74
C CYS A 347 0.28 -14.80 0.68
N ARG A 348 0.36 -13.59 0.12
CA ARG A 348 1.61 -12.85 -0.12
C ARG A 348 1.42 -11.36 0.14
N CYS A 349 2.33 -10.77 0.92
CA CYS A 349 2.49 -9.32 1.00
C CYS A 349 3.68 -8.90 0.13
N CYS A 350 3.46 -7.93 -0.75
CA CYS A 350 4.45 -7.35 -1.65
C CYS A 350 4.41 -5.82 -1.57
N GLY A 351 4.30 -5.29 -0.34
CA GLY A 351 4.21 -3.84 -0.07
C GLY A 351 5.53 -3.20 0.37
N HIS A 352 6.67 -3.83 0.10
CA HIS A 352 7.99 -3.28 0.44
C HIS A 352 8.69 -2.70 -0.78
N GLY A 353 7.95 -2.02 -1.68
CA GLY A 353 8.49 -1.56 -2.96
C GLY A 353 9.33 -0.29 -2.90
N GLY A 354 9.07 0.62 -1.96
CA GLY A 354 9.71 1.95 -2.01
C GLY A 354 9.94 2.68 -0.69
N LEU A 355 9.23 2.35 0.39
CA LEU A 355 9.43 2.99 1.69
C LEU A 355 10.62 2.42 2.48
N PRO A 356 11.31 3.25 3.27
CA PRO A 356 12.32 2.78 4.20
C PRO A 356 11.65 2.14 5.42
N CYS A 357 11.73 0.82 5.52
CA CYS A 357 11.24 0.06 6.67
C CYS A 357 12.38 -0.68 7.35
N GLY A 358 12.22 -1.00 8.63
CA GLY A 358 13.14 -1.81 9.40
C GLY A 358 12.63 -3.24 9.62
N GLN A 359 13.30 -3.99 10.49
CA GLN A 359 12.91 -5.35 10.82
C GLN A 359 11.62 -5.37 11.65
N ALA A 360 10.53 -5.89 11.09
CA ALA A 360 9.27 -6.08 11.79
C ALA A 360 9.37 -7.16 12.88
N SER A 361 9.60 -6.75 14.13
CA SER A 361 9.82 -7.67 15.23
C SER A 361 8.60 -8.56 15.55
N GLU A 362 7.39 -8.11 15.20
CA GLU A 362 6.16 -8.90 15.35
C GLU A 362 6.14 -10.17 14.49
N MET A 363 6.90 -10.21 13.39
CA MET A 363 7.05 -11.40 12.54
C MET A 363 8.19 -12.32 12.98
N THR A 364 8.99 -11.91 13.99
CA THR A 364 10.09 -12.73 14.49
C THR A 364 9.57 -13.97 15.21
N ASN A 365 10.12 -15.14 14.91
CA ASN A 365 9.71 -16.43 15.49
C ASN A 365 8.24 -16.83 15.22
N LYS A 366 7.67 -16.36 14.10
CA LYS A 366 6.31 -16.67 13.66
C LYS A 366 6.26 -17.76 12.59
N GLN A 367 7.14 -18.77 12.63
CA GLN A 367 7.21 -19.80 11.58
C GLN A 367 5.91 -20.60 11.40
N SER A 368 5.02 -20.60 12.40
CA SER A 368 3.69 -21.21 12.31
C SER A 368 2.69 -20.42 11.47
N THR A 369 2.95 -19.15 11.14
CA THR A 369 2.06 -18.27 10.36
C THR A 369 2.77 -17.55 9.20
N VAL A 370 4.08 -17.36 9.28
CA VAL A 370 4.93 -16.71 8.27
C VAL A 370 6.03 -17.68 7.83
N LEU A 371 6.09 -17.99 6.53
CA LEU A 371 7.13 -18.84 5.93
C LEU A 371 8.42 -18.07 5.66
N TRP A 372 8.28 -16.83 5.19
CA TRP A 372 9.38 -15.92 4.89
C TRP A 372 8.90 -14.48 5.06
N TYR A 373 9.79 -13.61 5.50
CA TYR A 373 9.63 -12.18 5.38
C TYR A 373 11.00 -11.54 5.14
N GLU A 374 11.04 -10.43 4.42
CA GLU A 374 12.29 -9.70 4.24
C GLU A 374 12.73 -9.09 5.57
N ASN A 375 13.97 -9.41 5.96
CA ASN A 375 14.54 -8.97 7.23
C ASN A 375 16.05 -8.70 7.12
N ARG A 376 16.63 -8.78 5.93
CA ARG A 376 18.03 -8.50 5.66
C ARG A 376 18.22 -6.99 5.62
N LEU A 377 19.24 -6.50 6.31
CA LEU A 377 19.58 -5.08 6.29
C LEU A 377 20.08 -4.68 4.90
N ALA A 378 19.67 -3.50 4.45
CA ALA A 378 20.16 -2.90 3.21
C ALA A 378 21.57 -2.31 3.35
N HIS A 379 22.03 -2.10 4.58
CA HIS A 379 23.34 -1.52 4.91
C HIS A 379 23.53 -0.08 4.42
N ASP A 380 22.43 0.68 4.32
CA ASP A 380 22.46 2.11 4.07
C ASP A 380 23.22 2.87 5.18
N PRO A 381 24.22 3.70 4.85
CA PRO A 381 24.94 4.48 5.85
C PRO A 381 24.06 5.52 6.55
N ASP A 382 23.06 6.05 5.86
CA ASP A 382 22.15 7.11 6.34
C ASP A 382 20.89 6.55 7.03
N ILE A 383 20.50 5.30 6.74
CA ILE A 383 19.39 4.61 7.42
C ILE A 383 19.82 3.17 7.81
N PRO A 384 20.70 3.00 8.83
CA PRO A 384 21.27 1.69 9.16
C PRO A 384 20.26 0.60 9.54
N GLN A 385 19.05 1.00 9.96
CA GLN A 385 17.95 0.12 10.34
C GLN A 385 17.17 -0.41 9.12
N ARG A 386 17.36 0.18 7.93
CA ARG A 386 16.57 -0.15 6.76
C ARG A 386 16.84 -1.59 6.32
N ILE A 387 15.77 -2.35 6.06
CA ILE A 387 15.82 -3.63 5.39
C ILE A 387 15.76 -3.45 3.87
N LEU A 388 16.16 -4.47 3.11
CA LEU A 388 16.02 -4.45 1.67
C LEU A 388 14.54 -4.26 1.27
N ASN A 389 14.29 -3.40 0.28
CA ASN A 389 13.03 -3.36 -0.43
C ASN A 389 13.03 -4.42 -1.55
N GLY A 390 11.90 -4.59 -2.23
CA GLY A 390 11.77 -5.65 -3.21
C GLY A 390 10.45 -5.68 -3.96
N PHE A 391 10.28 -6.72 -4.76
CA PHE A 391 9.14 -6.94 -5.64
C PHE A 391 8.95 -8.44 -5.92
N ALA A 392 7.82 -8.82 -6.50
CA ALA A 392 7.55 -10.21 -6.86
C ALA A 392 7.48 -10.39 -8.39
N MET A 393 7.95 -11.53 -8.87
CA MET A 393 7.78 -11.99 -10.24
C MET A 393 6.98 -13.29 -10.22
N ILE A 394 5.96 -13.33 -11.07
CA ILE A 394 5.14 -14.51 -11.32
C ILE A 394 5.34 -14.92 -12.77
N TYR A 395 5.67 -16.17 -13.01
CA TYR A 395 5.65 -16.76 -14.34
C TYR A 395 4.56 -17.82 -14.42
N LEU A 396 3.59 -17.60 -15.29
CA LEU A 396 2.59 -18.61 -15.63
C LEU A 396 3.09 -19.39 -16.85
N ALA A 397 3.02 -20.72 -16.77
CA ALA A 397 3.36 -21.62 -17.86
C ALA A 397 2.23 -22.65 -18.03
N GLY A 398 1.22 -22.28 -18.82
CA GLY A 398 -0.06 -23.00 -18.86
C GLY A 398 -0.67 -23.09 -17.45
N PRO A 399 -0.92 -24.30 -16.90
CA PRO A 399 -1.45 -24.44 -15.55
C PRO A 399 -0.38 -24.32 -14.45
N LYS A 400 0.91 -24.11 -14.77
CA LYS A 400 1.94 -23.97 -13.73
C LYS A 400 2.14 -22.50 -13.36
N ILE A 401 2.62 -22.28 -12.14
CA ILE A 401 3.02 -20.97 -11.63
C ILE A 401 4.37 -21.15 -10.94
N ASP A 402 5.33 -20.33 -11.35
CA ASP A 402 6.60 -20.13 -10.65
C ASP A 402 6.58 -18.71 -10.06
N GLU A 403 7.01 -18.57 -8.81
CA GLU A 403 6.95 -17.33 -8.04
C GLU A 403 8.33 -17.06 -7.44
N VAL A 404 8.83 -15.82 -7.57
CA VAL A 404 10.08 -15.38 -6.93
C VAL A 404 9.91 -13.96 -6.41
N PHE A 405 10.22 -13.73 -5.14
CA PHE A 405 10.47 -12.41 -4.58
C PHE A 405 11.92 -12.03 -4.82
N TYR A 406 12.14 -10.84 -5.34
CA TYR A 406 13.46 -10.25 -5.57
C TYR A 406 13.68 -9.09 -4.61
N ASP A 407 14.91 -8.94 -4.12
CA ASP A 407 15.33 -7.73 -3.45
C ASP A 407 15.71 -6.62 -4.45
N GLU A 408 15.82 -5.40 -3.93
CA GLU A 408 16.22 -4.21 -4.67
C GLU A 408 17.61 -4.31 -5.31
N ASN A 409 18.45 -5.29 -4.96
CA ASN A 409 19.74 -5.53 -5.60
C ASN A 409 19.65 -6.57 -6.73
N GLY A 410 18.44 -7.06 -7.04
CA GLY A 410 18.18 -8.09 -8.04
C GLY A 410 18.47 -9.51 -7.56
N GLY A 411 18.75 -9.72 -6.28
CA GLY A 411 18.89 -11.04 -5.69
C GLY A 411 17.54 -11.71 -5.48
N ALA A 412 17.45 -13.02 -5.74
CA ALA A 412 16.28 -13.79 -5.32
C ALA A 412 16.26 -13.89 -3.79
N ALA A 413 15.19 -13.37 -3.20
CA ALA A 413 14.97 -13.31 -1.76
C ALA A 413 14.14 -14.50 -1.25
N TRP A 414 13.21 -14.98 -2.09
CA TRP A 414 12.40 -16.18 -1.86
C TRP A 414 11.82 -16.68 -3.20
N PRO A 415 11.59 -18.00 -3.43
CA PRO A 415 11.97 -19.11 -2.57
C PRO A 415 13.48 -19.19 -2.33
#